data_AF-A0A109J255-F1
#
_entry.id   AF-A0A109J255-F1
#
_cell.length_a   1.000
_cell.length_b   1.000
_cell.length_c   1.000
_cell.angle_alpha   90.00
_cell.angle_beta   90.00
_cell.angle_gamma   90.00
#
_symmetry.space_group_name_H-M   'P 1'
#
loop_
_entity.id
_entity.type
_entity.pdbx_description
1 polymer ?
#
loop_
_entity_poly.entity_id
_entity_poly.type
_entity_poly.pdbx_seq_one_letter_code
_entity_poly.pdbx_strand_id
1 'polypeptide(L)' 'MKKQRFTEEQIIAVLKEQEAEAKAADLCRRQRISETTFYNWNAKYGGLSPFNVL' A
#
# COMPACT_ATOMS: atom_id res chain seq x y z
N MET A 1 0.76 -4.01 21.98
CA MET A 1 0.09 -3.84 20.67
C MET A 1 0.42 -5.06 19.82
N LYS A 2 -0.57 -5.65 19.12
CA LYS A 2 -0.26 -6.70 18.13
C LYS A 2 0.70 -6.11 17.10
N LYS A 3 1.80 -6.81 16.81
CA LYS A 3 2.76 -6.39 15.79
C LYS A 3 2.03 -6.44 14.44
N GLN A 4 1.70 -5.28 13.89
CA GLN A 4 1.12 -5.18 12.55
C GLN A 4 2.17 -5.68 11.56
N ARG A 5 1.74 -6.49 10.59
CA ARG A 5 2.63 -7.07 9.57
C ARG A 5 3.23 -6.00 8.64
N PHE A 6 2.52 -4.89 8.46
CA PHE A 6 2.92 -3.76 7.63
C PHE A 6 2.83 -2.46 8.44
N THR A 7 3.82 -1.59 8.27
CA THR A 7 3.78 -0.19 8.74
C THR A 7 3.00 0.68 7.75
N GLU A 8 2.58 1.87 8.18
CA GLU A 8 1.88 2.81 7.30
C GLU A 8 2.78 3.25 6.14
N GLU A 9 4.07 3.48 6.40
CA GLU A 9 5.07 3.77 5.37
C GLU A 9 5.19 2.65 4.33
N GLN A 10 5.18 1.39 4.76
CA GLN A 10 5.20 0.24 3.85
C GLN A 10 3.92 0.15 3.01
N ILE A 11 2.76 0.45 3.62
CA ILE A 11 1.48 0.48 2.90
C ILE A 11 1.50 1.57 1.82
N ILE A 12 1.92 2.78 2.18
CA ILE A 12 2.01 3.92 1.25
C ILE A 12 2.99 3.63 0.10
N ALA A 13 4.13 3.01 0.39
CA ALA A 13 5.09 2.60 -0.65
C ALA A 13 4.48 1.61 -1.66
N VAL A 14 3.70 0.63 -1.17
CA VAL A 14 2.99 -0.32 -2.04
C VAL A 14 1.95 0.39 -2.91
N LEU A 15 1.19 1.35 -2.36
CA LEU A 15 0.21 2.11 -3.16
C LEU A 15 0.89 2.91 -4.28
N LYS A 16 2.02 3.55 -3.99
CA LYS A 16 2.80 4.28 -5.02
C LYS A 16 3.41 3.37 -6.10
N GLU A 17 3.82 2.16 -5.74
CA GLU A 17 4.31 1.17 -6.72
C GLU A 17 3.22 0.82 -7.75
N GLN A 18 1.95 0.85 -7.35
CA GLN A 18 0.82 0.66 -8.28
C GLN A 18 0.62 1.85 -9.22
N GLU A 19 0.76 3.08 -8.72
CA GLU A 19 0.67 4.31 -9.54
C GLU A 19 1.78 4.36 -10.61
N ALA A 20 2.96 3.82 -10.29
CA ALA A 20 4.15 3.79 -11.14
C ALA A 20 4.17 2.64 -12.18
N GLU A 21 3.03 2.03 -12.52
CA GLU A 21 2.81 1.00 -13.57
C GLU A 21 2.69 -0.48 -13.14
N ALA A 22 2.57 -0.79 -11.84
CA ALA A 22 2.24 -2.17 -11.45
C ALA A 22 0.73 -2.45 -11.57
N LYS A 23 0.34 -3.52 -12.28
CA LYS A 23 -1.04 -4.04 -12.20
C LYS A 23 -1.32 -4.50 -10.76
N ALA A 24 -2.43 -4.03 -10.16
CA ALA A 24 -2.77 -4.31 -8.77
C ALA A 24 -2.73 -5.80 -8.39
N ALA A 25 -3.20 -6.68 -9.28
CA ALA A 25 -3.18 -8.13 -9.08
C ALA A 25 -1.76 -8.72 -8.96
N ASP A 26 -0.81 -8.26 -9.79
CA ASP A 26 0.58 -8.70 -9.75
C ASP A 26 1.30 -8.19 -8.50
N LEU A 27 1.05 -6.92 -8.17
CA LEU A 27 1.55 -6.31 -6.94
C LEU A 27 1.06 -7.05 -5.69
N CYS A 28 -0.23 -7.39 -5.63
CA CYS A 28 -0.81 -8.14 -4.53
C CYS A 28 -0.16 -9.53 -4.36
N ARG A 29 0.12 -10.23 -5.47
CA ARG A 29 0.84 -11.51 -5.45
C ARG A 29 2.26 -11.37 -4.90
N ARG A 30 3.03 -10.35 -5.34
CA ARG A 30 4.39 -10.08 -4.85
C ARG A 30 4.40 -9.74 -3.36
N GLN A 31 3.50 -8.86 -2.93
CA GLN A 31 3.39 -8.39 -1.54
C GLN A 31 2.70 -9.41 -0.61
N ARG A 32 2.16 -10.51 -1.17
CA ARG A 32 1.40 -11.55 -0.46
C ARG A 32 0.22 -10.98 0.34
N ILE A 33 -0.55 -10.13 -0.33
CA ILE A 33 -1.80 -9.53 0.16
C ILE A 33 -2.92 -9.83 -0.83
N SER A 34 -4.18 -9.71 -0.40
CA SER A 34 -5.31 -9.77 -1.32
C SER A 34 -5.57 -8.40 -1.94
N GLU A 35 -6.23 -8.39 -3.11
CA GLU A 35 -6.70 -7.15 -3.73
C GLU A 35 -7.66 -6.40 -2.81
N THR A 36 -8.50 -7.10 -2.03
CA THR A 36 -9.35 -6.48 -1.01
C THR A 36 -8.53 -5.71 0.03
N THR A 37 -7.42 -6.29 0.51
CA THR A 37 -6.51 -5.58 1.43
C THR A 37 -5.91 -4.33 0.77
N PHE A 38 -5.47 -4.45 -0.48
CA PHE A 38 -4.92 -3.34 -1.25
C PHE A 38 -5.93 -2.19 -1.40
N TYR A 39 -7.17 -2.47 -1.80
CA TYR A 39 -8.19 -1.43 -1.95
C TYR A 39 -8.61 -0.79 -0.62
N ASN A 40 -8.64 -1.56 0.47
CA ASN A 40 -8.87 -1.01 1.81
C ASN A 40 -7.74 -0.05 2.22
N TRP A 41 -6.50 -0.38 1.88
CA TRP A 41 -5.37 0.53 2.07
C TRP A 41 -5.48 1.76 1.18
N ASN A 42 -5.85 1.61 -0.09
CA ASN A 42 -6.00 2.73 -1.01
C ASN A 42 -7.06 3.72 -0.53
N ALA A 43 -8.21 3.23 -0.04
CA ALA A 43 -9.26 4.07 0.54
C ALA A 43 -8.80 4.84 1.81
N LYS A 44 -7.89 4.25 2.59
CA LYS A 44 -7.42 4.84 3.86
C LYS A 44 -6.19 5.74 3.68
N TYR A 45 -5.31 5.41 2.74
CA TYR A 45 -3.95 5.93 2.65
C TYR A 45 -3.56 6.46 1.25
N GLY A 46 -4.40 6.26 0.22
CA GLY A 46 -4.07 6.59 -1.17
C GLY A 46 -3.83 8.08 -1.47
N GLY A 47 -4.25 8.98 -0.57
CA GLY A 47 -3.94 10.42 -0.65
C GLY A 47 -2.71 10.85 0.16
N LEU A 48 -2.03 9.93 0.84
CA LEU A 48 -0.89 10.27 1.70
C LEU A 48 0.43 10.03 0.95
N SER A 49 1.24 11.07 0.83
CA SER A 49 2.63 10.94 0.41
C SER A 49 3.50 10.62 1.65
N PRO A 50 4.44 9.66 1.59
CA PRO A 50 5.31 9.33 2.71
C PRO A 50 6.30 10.46 3.04
N PHE A 51 6.45 11.45 2.14
CA PHE A 51 7.37 12.58 2.28
C PHE A 51 6.71 13.95 2.49
N ASN A 52 5.38 14.04 2.65
CA ASN A 52 4.74 15.34 2.91
C ASN A 52 4.67 15.70 4.40
N VAL A 53 5.82 15.59 5.07
CA VAL A 53 6.20 16.48 6.17
C VAL A 53 7.19 17.46 5.56
N LEU A 54 6.64 18.56 5.03
CA LEU A 54 7.19 19.91 4.78
C LEU A 54 6.38 20.57 3.66
#